data_AF-A0A382X9M6-F1
#
_entry.id   AF-A0A382X9M6-F1
#
_cell.length_a   1.000
_cell.length_b   1.000
_cell.length_c   1.000
_cell.angle_alpha   90.00
_cell.angle_beta   90.00
_cell.angle_gamma   90.00
#
_symmetry.space_group_name_H-M   'P 1'
#
loop_
_entity.id
_entity.type
_entity.pdbx_description
1 polymer ?
#
loop_
_entity_poly.entity_id
_entity_poly.type
_entity_poly.pdbx_seq_one_letter_code
_entity_poly.pdbx_strand_id
1 'polypeptide(L)' 'YLDKFRAICVKCGNPASCSQRTIKDSKQVVIGESDVYEARCRNCFEAPKN' A
#
# COMPACT_ATOMS: atom_id res chain seq x y z
N TYR A 1 -13.24 -9.27 -20.19
CA TYR A 1 -13.30 -8.04 -19.37
C TYR A 1 -12.44 -8.27 -18.13
N LEU A 2 -11.62 -7.31 -17.72
CA LEU A 2 -10.65 -7.47 -16.62
C LEU A 2 -10.68 -6.22 -15.74
N ASP A 3 -11.19 -6.33 -14.51
CA ASP A 3 -11.26 -5.23 -13.56
C ASP A 3 -10.14 -5.30 -12.54
N LYS A 4 -9.64 -4.12 -12.16
CA LYS A 4 -8.75 -3.96 -11.01
C LYS A 4 -9.31 -2.89 -10.09
N PHE A 5 -9.85 -3.31 -8.95
CA PHE A 5 -10.37 -2.42 -7.93
C PHE A 5 -9.26 -1.52 -7.37
N ARG A 6 -9.65 -0.30 -6.99
CA ARG A 6 -8.78 0.72 -6.44
C ARG A 6 -9.33 1.15 -5.08
N ALA A 7 -8.43 1.35 -4.13
CA ALA A 7 -8.75 1.91 -2.81
C ALA A 7 -8.61 3.44 -2.83
N ILE A 8 -8.71 4.09 -1.66
CA ILE A 8 -8.41 5.51 -1.48
C ILE A 8 -7.07 5.66 -0.77
N CYS A 9 -6.21 6.55 -1.27
CA CYS A 9 -4.90 6.81 -0.68
C CYS A 9 -5.07 7.48 0.69
N VAL A 10 -4.53 6.86 1.74
CA VAL A 10 -4.66 7.39 3.11
C VAL A 10 -3.88 8.70 3.34
N LYS A 11 -2.94 9.06 2.45
CA LYS A 11 -2.18 10.33 2.56
C LYS A 11 -2.77 11.50 1.79
N CYS A 12 -3.39 11.26 0.64
CA CYS A 12 -3.80 12.34 -0.27
C CYS A 12 -5.20 12.19 -0.84
N GLY A 13 -5.94 11.13 -0.50
CA GLY A 13 -7.33 10.93 -0.96
C GLY A 13 -7.50 10.49 -2.41
N ASN A 14 -6.42 10.45 -3.21
CA ASN A 14 -6.48 9.98 -4.61
C ASN A 14 -6.68 8.46 -4.71
N PRO A 15 -7.15 7.94 -5.85
CA PRO A 15 -7.26 6.49 -6.08
C PRO A 15 -5.92 5.77 -5.84
N ALA A 16 -5.93 4.83 -4.90
CA ALA A 16 -4.79 4.00 -4.53
C ALA A 16 -4.80 2.70 -5.34
N SER A 17 -3.61 2.33 -5.83
CA SER A 17 -3.38 1.09 -6.57
C SER A 17 -2.27 0.24 -5.96
N CYS A 18 -1.68 0.72 -4.85
CA CYS A 18 -0.54 0.11 -4.16
C CYS A 18 -0.88 -0.02 -2.67
N SER A 19 -0.40 -1.08 -2.04
CA SER A 19 -0.46 -1.26 -0.59
C SER A 19 0.95 -1.11 -0.03
N GLN A 20 1.16 -0.12 0.84
CA GLN A 20 2.44 0.15 1.49
C GLN A 20 2.45 -0.55 2.85
N ARG A 21 3.56 -1.21 3.18
CA ARG A 21 3.78 -1.75 4.53
C ARG A 21 4.21 -0.61 5.46
N THR A 22 3.53 -0.46 6.60
CA THR A 22 3.81 0.56 7.63
C THR A 22 4.86 0.10 8.64
N ILE A 23 4.99 -1.22 8.84
CA ILE A 23 5.96 -1.81 9.76
C ILE A 23 7.32 -2.02 9.09
N LYS A 24 8.39 -1.91 9.87
CA LYS A 24 9.75 -2.25 9.45
C LYS A 24 9.99 -3.74 9.68
N ASP A 25 9.49 -4.56 8.77
CA ASP A 25 9.72 -6.01 8.79
C ASP A 25 10.31 -6.46 7.45
N SER A 26 11.38 -7.25 7.50
CA SER A 26 12.15 -7.71 6.35
C SER A 26 11.64 -9.04 5.77
N LYS A 27 10.59 -9.65 6.34
CA LYS A 27 10.03 -10.91 5.85
C LYS A 27 9.21 -10.65 4.60
N GLN A 28 9.27 -11.62 3.68
CA GLN A 28 8.52 -11.58 2.43
C GLN A 28 7.01 -11.62 2.66
N VAL A 29 6.56 -12.44 3.62
CA VAL A 29 5.15 -12.61 3.96
C VAL A 29 4.92 -12.15 5.40
N VAL A 30 4.03 -11.17 5.57
CA VAL A 30 3.55 -10.72 6.87
C VAL A 30 2.04 -10.63 6.82
N ILE A 31 1.37 -11.26 7.79
CA ILE A 31 -0.08 -11.25 7.94
C ILE A 31 -0.46 -10.07 8.83
N GLY A 32 -1.40 -9.26 8.38
CA GLY A 32 -1.92 -8.10 9.12
C GLY A 32 -2.91 -7.31 8.28
N GLU A 33 -3.75 -6.52 8.96
CA GLU A 33 -4.79 -5.69 8.32
C GLU A 33 -4.30 -4.24 8.16
N SER A 34 -5.17 -3.25 8.42
CA SER A 34 -4.90 -1.82 8.25
C SER A 34 -3.77 -1.28 9.13
N ASP A 35 -3.43 -1.96 10.22
CA ASP A 35 -2.31 -1.59 11.09
C ASP A 35 -0.95 -1.87 10.46
N VAL A 36 -0.90 -2.83 9.52
CA VAL A 36 0.33 -3.32 8.87
C VAL A 36 0.44 -2.83 7.42
N TYR A 37 -0.69 -2.64 6.75
CA TYR A 37 -0.75 -2.22 5.35
C TYR A 37 -1.71 -1.06 5.17
N GLU A 38 -1.25 -0.04 4.45
CA GLU A 38 -2.02 1.14 4.10
C GLU A 38 -2.15 1.31 2.58
N ALA A 39 -3.32 1.75 2.12
CA ALA A 39 -3.54 2.02 0.70
C ALA A 39 -2.84 3.33 0.30
N ARG A 40 -1.95 3.27 -0.70
CA ARG A 40 -1.21 4.42 -1.24
C ARG A 40 -1.38 4.55 -2.75
N CYS A 41 -1.44 5.79 -3.21
CA CYS A 41 -1.32 6.10 -4.64
C CYS A 41 0.14 6.01 -5.07
N ARG A 42 0.39 5.94 -6.39
CA ARG A 42 1.74 5.85 -6.95
C ARG A 42 2.66 7.00 -6.53
N ASN A 43 2.10 8.20 -6.32
CA ASN A 43 2.87 9.38 -5.92
C ASN A 43 3.26 9.35 -4.43
N CYS A 44 2.48 8.66 -3.58
CA CYS A 44 2.72 8.59 -2.14
C CYS A 44 3.29 7.24 -1.70
N PHE A 45 3.54 6.33 -2.65
CA PHE A 45 4.15 5.04 -2.39
C PHE A 45 5.66 5.22 -2.24
N GLU A 46 6.22 4.69 -1.17
CA GLU A 46 7.64 4.77 -0.87
C GLU A 46 8.27 3.44 -1.24
N ALA A 47 9.06 3.44 -2.32
CA ALA A 47 9.79 2.26 -2.74
C ALA A 47 10.75 1.83 -1.60
N PRO A 48 10.81 0.53 -1.27
CA PRO A 48 11.80 0.04 -0.32
C PRO A 48 13.19 0.42 -0.85
N LYS A 49 13.98 1.11 -0.03
CA LYS A 49 15.38 1.36 -0.33
C LYS A 49 16.12 0.02 -0.21
N ASN A 50 16.76 -0.40 -1.29
CA ASN A 50 17.62 -1.58 -1.32
C ASN A 50 18.82 -1.41 -0.38
#